data_AF-A0A7C5RQM2-F1
#
_entry.id   AF-A0A7C5RQM2-F1
#
_cell.length_a   1.000
_cell.length_b   1.000
_cell.length_c   1.000
_cell.angle_alpha   90.00
_cell.angle_beta   90.00
_cell.angle_gamma   90.00
#
_symmetry.space_group_name_H-M   'P 1'
#
loop_
_entity.id
_entity.type
_entity.pdbx_description
1 polymer ?
#
loop_
_entity_poly.entity_id
_entity_poly.type
_entity_poly.pdbx_seq_one_letter_code
_entity_poly.pdbx_strand_id
1 'polypeptide(L)'
;MKAKVWLERVGLALSFIGLGLVFQPLTSELLYYGFILIGIGGFTYTYSTYLPNKPGGNIGLKTLARWLATLVGVVVFFVLLSIYLVPFLVV
;
A
#
# COMPACT_ATOMS: atom_id res chain seq x y z
N MET A 1 13.17 -14.15 -5.77
CA MET A 1 13.67 -13.59 -4.49
C MET A 1 14.24 -12.18 -4.63
N LYS A 2 15.24 -11.93 -5.49
CA LYS A 2 15.79 -10.56 -5.68
C LYS A 2 14.74 -9.51 -6.04
N ALA A 3 13.80 -9.82 -6.95
CA ALA A 3 12.74 -8.90 -7.36
C ALA A 3 11.78 -8.51 -6.21
N LYS A 4 11.42 -9.45 -5.31
CA LYS A 4 10.60 -9.18 -4.13
C LYS A 4 11.30 -8.20 -3.19
N VAL A 5 12.58 -8.44 -2.90
CA VAL A 5 13.41 -7.58 -2.03
C VAL A 5 13.57 -6.18 -2.63
N TRP A 6 13.74 -6.08 -3.95
CA TRP A 6 13.76 -4.80 -4.65
C TRP A 6 12.41 -4.07 -4.57
N LEU A 7 11.30 -4.79 -4.76
CA LEU A 7 9.96 -4.24 -4.66
C LEU A 7 9.63 -3.72 -3.25
N GLU A 8 10.00 -4.49 -2.22
CA GLU A 8 9.87 -4.08 -0.81
C GLU A 8 10.69 -2.83 -0.51
N ARG A 9 11.95 -2.78 -0.95
CA ARG A 9 12.83 -1.61 -0.77
C ARG A 9 12.29 -0.37 -1.47
N VAL A 10 11.79 -0.52 -2.70
CA VAL A 10 11.19 0.59 -3.45
C VAL A 10 9.90 1.07 -2.77
N GLY A 11 9.04 0.16 -2.32
CA GLY A 11 7.84 0.49 -1.55
C GLY A 11 8.15 1.25 -0.26
N LEU A 12 9.13 0.77 0.51
CA LEU A 12 9.62 1.47 1.70
C LEU A 12 10.18 2.86 1.38
N ALA A 13 11.04 2.97 0.36
CA ALA A 13 11.62 4.24 -0.04
C ALA A 13 10.55 5.26 -0.44
N LEU A 14 9.55 4.84 -1.22
CA LEU A 14 8.40 5.67 -1.60
C LEU A 14 7.61 6.15 -0.37
N SER A 15 7.38 5.27 0.62
CA SER A 15 6.72 5.65 1.87
C SER A 15 7.49 6.69 2.66
N PHE A 16 8.81 6.55 2.76
CA PHE A 16 9.66 7.52 3.47
C PHE A 16 9.76 8.86 2.74
N ILE A 17 9.85 8.84 1.41
CA ILE A 17 9.79 10.07 0.60
C ILE A 17 8.43 10.75 0.80
N GLY A 18 7.34 9.99 0.75
CA GLY A 18 6.00 10.50 0.99
C GLY A 18 5.83 11.11 2.39
N LEU A 19 6.37 10.46 3.43
CA LEU A 19 6.41 11.02 4.79
C LEU A 19 7.17 12.34 4.83
N GLY A 20 8.34 12.42 4.19
CA GLY A 20 9.09 13.66 4.07
C GLY A 20 8.28 14.79 3.43
N LEU A 21 7.49 14.46 2.40
CA LEU A 21 6.63 15.43 1.71
C LEU A 21 5.38 15.83 2.52
N VAL A 22 4.87 14.97 3.39
CA VAL A 22 3.76 15.30 4.30
C VAL A 22 4.21 16.24 5.43
N PHE A 23 5.41 16.03 5.96
CA PHE A 23 5.91 16.78 7.13
C PHE A 23 6.73 18.03 6.77
N GLN A 24 7.00 18.28 5.49
CA GLN A 24 7.73 19.47 5.08
C GLN A 24 6.82 20.72 5.10
N PRO A 25 7.33 21.89 5.54
CA PRO A 25 6.51 23.08 5.76
C PRO A 25 6.39 24.03 4.55
N LEU A 26 6.93 23.69 3.37
CA LEU A 26 7.08 24.64 2.26
C LEU A 26 5.76 24.88 1.52
N THR A 27 4.99 23.82 1.22
CA THR A 27 3.77 23.93 0.40
C THR A 27 2.73 22.86 0.76
N SER A 28 1.45 23.25 0.72
CA SER A 28 0.30 22.37 0.94
C SER A 28 0.01 21.42 -0.23
N GLU A 29 0.49 21.73 -1.44
CA GLU A 29 0.36 20.82 -2.60
C GLU A 29 1.23 19.57 -2.45
N LEU A 30 2.43 19.71 -1.88
CA LEU A 30 3.34 18.59 -1.62
C LEU A 30 2.76 17.61 -0.59
N LEU A 31 1.86 18.07 0.28
CA LEU A 31 1.12 17.26 1.24
C LEU A 31 0.23 16.24 0.52
N TYR A 32 -0.47 16.66 -0.53
CA TYR A 32 -1.29 15.78 -1.39
C TYR A 32 -0.43 14.70 -2.08
N TYR A 33 0.68 15.10 -2.69
CA TYR A 33 1.60 14.16 -3.34
C TYR A 33 2.28 13.22 -2.32
N GLY A 34 2.57 13.71 -1.12
CA GLY A 34 3.10 12.93 -0.01
C GLY A 34 2.15 11.81 0.40
N PHE A 35 0.85 12.09 0.56
CA PHE A 35 -0.16 11.07 0.86
C PHE A 35 -0.29 10.03 -0.25
N ILE A 36 -0.21 10.43 -1.53
CA ILE A 36 -0.20 9.49 -2.66
C ILE A 36 1.00 8.55 -2.58
N LEU A 37 2.20 9.09 -2.31
CA LEU A 37 3.44 8.31 -2.23
C LEU A 37 3.45 7.35 -1.03
N ILE A 38 2.95 7.79 0.12
CA ILE A 38 2.74 6.91 1.30
C ILE A 38 1.73 5.81 0.97
N GLY A 39 0.64 6.15 0.30
CA GLY A 39 -0.38 5.19 -0.10
C GLY A 39 0.19 4.11 -1.02
N ILE A 40 0.83 4.51 -2.12
CA ILE A 40 1.41 3.58 -3.10
C ILE A 40 2.56 2.79 -2.49
N GLY A 41 3.48 3.44 -1.77
CA GLY A 41 4.64 2.81 -1.14
C GLY A 41 4.26 1.83 -0.04
N GLY A 42 3.37 2.25 0.86
CA GLY A 42 2.87 1.46 1.98
C GLY A 42 2.05 0.27 1.51
N PHE A 43 1.23 0.47 0.47
CA PHE A 43 0.56 -0.61 -0.24
C PHE A 43 1.61 -1.59 -0.78
N THR A 44 2.49 -1.15 -1.66
CA THR A 44 3.48 -2.01 -2.34
C THR A 44 4.34 -2.82 -1.35
N TYR A 45 4.82 -2.19 -0.27
CA TYR A 45 5.59 -2.87 0.77
C TYR A 45 4.73 -3.90 1.52
N THR A 46 3.59 -3.49 2.07
CA THR A 46 2.72 -4.39 2.83
C THR A 46 2.29 -5.59 1.99
N TYR A 47 1.95 -5.40 0.71
CA TYR A 47 1.54 -6.50 -0.17
C TYR A 47 2.68 -7.41 -0.61
N SER A 48 3.89 -6.88 -0.75
CA SER A 48 5.03 -7.75 -1.06
C SER A 48 5.40 -8.66 0.10
N THR A 49 5.17 -8.25 1.35
CA THR A 49 5.40 -9.14 2.50
C THR A 49 4.50 -10.39 2.46
N TYR A 50 3.28 -10.25 1.95
CA TYR A 50 2.32 -11.34 1.80
C TYR A 50 2.64 -12.32 0.66
N LEU A 51 3.54 -11.96 -0.27
CA LEU A 51 4.00 -12.89 -1.30
C LEU A 51 4.79 -14.05 -0.65
N PRO A 52 4.43 -15.31 -0.90
CA PRO A 52 5.06 -16.45 -0.26
C PRO A 52 6.56 -16.52 -0.61
N ASN A 53 7.39 -16.70 0.41
CA ASN A 53 8.85 -16.77 0.28
C ASN A 53 9.37 -18.11 -0.28
N LYS A 54 8.49 -19.06 -0.64
CA LYS A 54 8.92 -20.40 -1.04
C LYS A 54 9.32 -20.46 -2.52
N PRO A 55 10.58 -20.79 -2.84
CA PRO A 55 10.97 -21.20 -4.18
C PRO A 55 10.45 -22.62 -4.44
N GLY A 56 9.69 -22.84 -5.52
CA GLY A 56 9.39 -24.18 -6.03
C GLY A 56 7.96 -24.71 -5.88
N GLY A 57 7.07 -24.01 -5.18
CA GLY A 57 5.64 -24.31 -5.25
C GLY A 57 5.02 -23.58 -6.42
N ASN A 58 4.49 -24.30 -7.41
CA ASN A 58 3.74 -23.68 -8.52
C ASN A 58 2.61 -22.82 -7.94
N ILE A 59 2.80 -21.50 -7.89
CA ILE A 59 1.79 -20.55 -7.42
C ILE A 59 0.73 -20.52 -8.52
N GLY A 60 -0.18 -21.48 -8.50
CA GLY A 60 -1.24 -21.55 -9.48
C GLY A 60 -2.01 -20.23 -9.54
N LEU A 61 -2.39 -19.81 -10.75
CA LEU A 61 -3.17 -18.59 -11.01
C LEU A 61 -4.37 -18.41 -10.05
N LYS A 62 -4.97 -19.52 -9.60
CA LYS A 62 -6.06 -19.54 -8.62
C LYS A 62 -5.66 -18.99 -7.25
N THR A 63 -4.45 -19.28 -6.79
CA THR A 63 -3.91 -18.75 -5.54
C THR A 63 -3.66 -17.25 -5.69
N LEU A 64 -3.02 -16.84 -6.80
CA LEU A 64 -2.78 -15.42 -7.09
C LEU A 64 -4.09 -14.61 -7.18
N ALA A 65 -5.10 -15.15 -7.86
CA ALA A 65 -6.41 -14.53 -8.01
C ALA A 65 -7.16 -14.41 -6.67
N ARG A 66 -7.11 -15.45 -5.82
CA ARG A 66 -7.69 -15.39 -4.47
C ARG A 66 -7.00 -14.33 -3.62
N TRP A 67 -5.68 -14.21 -3.73
CA TRP A 67 -4.91 -13.16 -3.05
C TRP A 67 -5.29 -11.76 -3.53
N LEU A 68 -5.37 -11.55 -4.84
CA LEU A 68 -5.84 -10.31 -5.45
C LEU A 68 -7.27 -9.95 -5.03
N ALA A 69 -8.17 -10.94 -4.98
CA ALA A 69 -9.56 -10.72 -4.56
C ALA A 69 -9.65 -10.33 -3.07
N THR A 70 -8.92 -11.02 -2.19
CA THR A 70 -8.85 -10.64 -0.76
C THR A 70 -8.28 -9.23 -0.61
N LEU A 71 -7.27 -8.89 -1.41
CA LEU A 71 -6.61 -7.58 -1.42
C LEU A 71 -7.55 -6.46 -1.85
N VAL A 72 -8.24 -6.62 -2.99
CA VAL A 72 -9.25 -5.66 -3.45
C VAL A 72 -10.37 -5.56 -2.42
N GLY A 73 -10.80 -6.68 -1.84
CA GLY A 73 -11.85 -6.72 -0.82
C GLY A 73 -11.47 -5.91 0.43
N VAL A 74 -10.26 -6.08 0.97
CA VAL A 74 -9.79 -5.34 2.15
C VAL A 74 -9.70 -3.84 1.86
N VAL A 75 -9.16 -3.44 0.70
CA VAL A 75 -9.05 -2.03 0.31
C VAL A 75 -10.43 -1.41 0.19
N VAL A 76 -11.35 -2.06 -0.54
CA VAL A 76 -12.73 -1.58 -0.72
C VAL A 76 -13.44 -1.50 0.62
N PHE A 77 -13.26 -2.49 1.49
CA PHE A 77 -13.83 -2.48 2.84
C PHE A 77 -13.37 -1.26 3.64
N PHE A 78 -12.05 -0.98 3.69
CA PHE A 78 -11.54 0.18 4.42
C PHE A 78 -11.94 1.50 3.79
N VAL A 79 -12.04 1.60 2.46
CA VAL A 79 -12.53 2.81 1.79
C VAL A 79 -13.99 3.06 2.16
N LEU A 80 -14.86 2.04 2.07
CA LEU A 80 -16.26 2.16 2.44
C LEU A 80 -16.44 2.48 3.93
N LEU A 81 -15.65 1.83 4.79
CA LEU A 81 -15.63 2.11 6.22
C LEU A 81 -15.19 3.55 6.51
N SER A 82 -14.20 4.05 5.79
CA SER A 82 -13.74 5.45 5.91
C SER A 82 -14.84 6.42 5.49
N ILE A 83 -15.47 6.21 4.33
CA ILE A 83 -16.60 7.03 3.86
C ILE A 83 -17.73 7.05 4.89
N TYR A 84 -18.04 5.88 5.48
CA TYR A 84 -19.06 5.76 6.52
C TYR A 84 -18.69 6.46 7.83
N LEU A 85 -17.42 6.40 8.24
CA LEU A 85 -16.94 6.98 9.50
C LEU A 85 -16.65 8.48 9.44
N VAL A 86 -16.29 9.03 8.27
CA VAL A 86 -16.03 10.46 8.06
C VAL A 86 -17.10 11.38 8.68
N PRO A 87 -18.42 11.18 8.44
CA PRO A 87 -19.45 12.03 9.03
C PRO A 87 -19.57 11.92 10.56
N PHE A 88 -18.90 10.96 11.21
CA PHE A 88 -18.85 10.85 12.67
C PHE A 88 -17.53 11.35 13.28
N LEU A 89 -16.46 11.36 12.50
CA LEU A 89 -15.11 11.71 12.95
C LEU A 89 -14.71 13.16 12.63
N VAL A 90 -15.35 13.77 11.64
CA VAL A 90 -15.04 15.13 11.14
C VAL A 90 -16.14 16.13 11.53
N VAL A 91 -16.91 15.82 12.58
CA VAL A 91 -17.91 16.71 13.21
C VAL A 91 -17.30 17.37 14.43
#